data_AF-A0A1L9BFG2-F1
#
_entry.id   AF-A0A1L9BFG2-F1
#
_cell.length_a   1.000
_cell.length_b   1.000
_cell.length_c   1.000
_cell.angle_alpha   90.00
_cell.angle_beta   90.00
_cell.angle_gamma   90.00
#
_symmetry.space_group_name_H-M   'P 1'
#
loop_
_entity.id
_entity.type
_entity.pdbx_description
1 polymer ?
#
loop_
_entity_poly.entity_id
_entity_poly.type
_entity_poly.pdbx_seq_one_letter_code
_entity_poly.pdbx_strand_id
1 'polypeptide(L)'
;MSHEGTVSLDFGENLLTESEWSRLDQLTSRDSIPYERITIGDADELNCVEVGRFMTDIQEPVQVNRHASDELLSIVGSPKMMRFYEEVLGVDGLCIRRCQVNVCGQGSFVGPHLDTDSNPDYLSPVVLQFSGDYEGGDYVVHHSRLGPQRYRVGRNAMLISRCDIPHEVTPVTRGVRKSLVFFLSRHSGKNRRWAQNGNFQVSQDMSGKAEGYWKDRCEAGDLELLYSDGKGHVQPGTFNQVINDLQEQMPGFNARQYFDNQPNIFRDYDHLVIARLPQEDKTVGLVGTRWFKEGDFSFLYIWTAMISEKVRGTHLVRNLLAWMMEKATQGHDAPMLLASKTYSPVAFRTFMSGMRFVPGVEGLYPDIRSERQKPELVEQARRITRLLCPKLEVDYDRGVVREGQIGVAPDFFPESMPLSGHAETDAYFQRHLSRKDQVLMFCTLPRGLHAMLGELRVLLSAK
;
A
#
# COMPACT_ATOMS: atom_id res chain seq x y z
N MET A 1 28.07 -8.25 11.01
CA MET A 1 27.32 -7.06 11.50
C MET A 1 27.47 -6.88 13.01
N SER A 2 27.60 -5.63 13.48
CA SER A 2 27.54 -5.27 14.91
C SER A 2 26.20 -5.71 15.52
N HIS A 3 26.10 -5.74 16.85
CA HIS A 3 24.82 -5.97 17.55
C HIS A 3 23.71 -4.96 17.20
N GLU A 4 24.04 -3.92 16.43
CA GLU A 4 23.19 -2.77 16.10
C GLU A 4 22.65 -2.80 14.67
N GLY A 5 22.95 -3.81 13.85
CA GLY A 5 22.31 -4.01 12.54
C GLY A 5 22.63 -2.96 11.45
N THR A 6 23.44 -1.94 11.75
CA THR A 6 23.95 -0.97 10.78
C THR A 6 25.44 -0.71 11.04
N VAL A 7 26.23 -0.58 9.98
CA VAL A 7 27.65 -0.21 10.03
C VAL A 7 27.94 0.88 9.01
N SER A 8 28.74 1.86 9.40
CA SER A 8 29.33 2.86 8.51
C SER A 8 30.83 2.59 8.44
N LEU A 9 31.37 2.62 7.23
CA LEU A 9 32.77 2.36 6.90
C LEU A 9 33.30 3.59 6.18
N ASP A 10 34.32 4.21 6.75
CA ASP A 10 34.97 5.36 6.15
C ASP A 10 35.78 4.96 4.91
N PHE A 11 36.27 5.97 4.19
CA PHE A 11 37.15 5.74 3.07
C PHE A 11 38.41 4.99 3.52
N GLY A 12 38.75 3.91 2.82
CA GLY A 12 39.85 3.00 3.17
C GLY A 12 39.44 1.81 4.04
N GLU A 13 38.26 1.83 4.66
CA GLU A 13 37.70 0.68 5.40
C GLU A 13 36.85 -0.24 4.51
N ASN A 14 36.45 0.25 3.34
CA ASN A 14 35.79 -0.53 2.29
C ASN A 14 36.77 -0.83 1.13
N LEU A 15 36.42 -1.78 0.26
CA LEU A 15 37.32 -2.25 -0.80
C LEU A 15 37.29 -1.42 -2.10
N LEU A 16 36.52 -0.33 -2.17
CA LEU A 16 36.49 0.53 -3.36
C LEU A 16 37.70 1.46 -3.40
N THR A 17 38.39 1.50 -4.54
CA THR A 17 39.54 2.38 -4.75
C THR A 17 39.08 3.82 -5.04
N GLU A 18 39.99 4.78 -4.90
CA GLU A 18 39.72 6.18 -5.27
C GLU A 18 39.29 6.34 -6.75
N SER A 19 39.88 5.54 -7.64
CA SER A 19 39.50 5.53 -9.07
C SER A 19 38.10 4.95 -9.29
N GLU A 20 37.72 3.90 -8.56
CA GLU A 20 36.36 3.33 -8.60
C GLU A 20 35.33 4.35 -8.06
N TRP A 21 35.61 5.01 -6.93
CA TRP A 21 34.76 6.08 -6.38
C TRP A 21 34.56 7.22 -7.38
N SER A 22 35.65 7.71 -7.96
CA SER A 22 35.62 8.78 -8.97
C SER A 22 34.80 8.36 -10.20
N ARG A 23 34.94 7.11 -10.63
CA ARG A 23 34.21 6.60 -11.79
C ARG A 23 32.71 6.44 -11.50
N LEU A 24 32.34 5.93 -10.33
CA LEU A 24 30.94 5.84 -9.89
C LEU A 24 30.28 7.23 -9.81
N ASP A 25 30.98 8.24 -9.30
CA ASP A 25 30.44 9.61 -9.23
C ASP A 25 30.19 10.20 -10.63
N GLN A 26 31.09 9.94 -11.59
CA GLN A 26 30.93 10.34 -13.00
C GLN A 26 29.75 9.62 -13.68
N LEU A 27 29.64 8.30 -13.51
CA LEU A 27 28.55 7.49 -14.09
C LEU A 27 27.18 7.88 -13.55
N THR A 28 27.15 8.45 -12.34
CA THR A 28 25.93 8.97 -11.70
C THR A 28 25.70 10.46 -11.97
N SER A 29 26.44 11.12 -12.87
CA SER A 29 26.18 12.52 -13.23
C SER A 29 24.87 12.68 -14.02
N ARG A 30 24.32 13.91 -14.05
CA ARG A 30 23.13 14.24 -14.86
C ARG A 30 23.37 14.18 -16.37
N ASP A 31 24.64 14.30 -16.79
CA ASP A 31 25.02 14.13 -18.19
C ASP A 31 25.02 12.65 -18.58
N SER A 32 25.17 11.75 -17.59
CA SER A 32 25.18 10.31 -17.81
C SER A 32 23.77 9.73 -17.83
N ILE A 33 22.84 10.14 -16.96
CA ILE A 33 21.50 9.51 -16.88
C ILE A 33 20.39 10.52 -16.58
N PRO A 34 19.13 10.24 -16.98
CA PRO A 34 18.00 11.08 -16.61
C PRO A 34 17.70 10.98 -15.11
N TYR A 35 17.22 12.10 -14.56
CA TYR A 35 16.77 12.23 -13.18
C TYR A 35 15.29 12.59 -13.13
N GLU A 36 14.58 12.02 -12.16
CA GLU A 36 13.18 12.32 -11.88
C GLU A 36 13.00 12.78 -10.43
N ARG A 37 12.05 13.69 -10.20
CA ARG A 37 11.70 14.15 -8.86
C ARG A 37 10.70 13.17 -8.24
N ILE A 38 11.07 12.58 -7.12
CA ILE A 38 10.25 11.65 -6.36
C ILE A 38 9.73 12.35 -5.11
N THR A 39 8.41 12.49 -5.03
CA THR A 39 7.72 13.08 -3.87
C THR A 39 7.04 12.03 -2.98
N ILE A 40 6.89 10.81 -3.49
CA ILE A 40 6.36 9.63 -2.78
C ILE A 40 7.23 8.45 -3.20
N GLY A 41 7.79 7.72 -2.25
CA GLY A 41 8.63 6.57 -2.53
C GLY A 41 7.85 5.27 -2.77
N ASP A 42 8.60 4.18 -2.93
CA ASP A 42 8.03 2.88 -3.32
C ASP A 42 7.34 2.15 -2.17
N ALA A 43 7.55 2.62 -0.92
CA ALA A 43 6.85 2.20 0.28
C ALA A 43 5.76 3.22 0.70
N ASP A 44 5.37 4.14 -0.18
CA ASP A 44 4.38 5.20 0.08
C ASP A 44 4.83 6.24 1.14
N GLU A 45 6.14 6.33 1.38
CA GLU A 45 6.74 7.32 2.26
C GLU A 45 6.88 8.68 1.57
N LEU A 46 6.67 9.77 2.33
CA LEU A 46 6.92 11.12 1.81
C LEU A 46 8.38 11.24 1.45
N ASN A 47 8.63 11.63 0.21
CA ASN A 47 9.96 11.86 -0.29
C ASN A 47 10.06 13.28 -0.84
N CYS A 48 11.28 13.76 -0.94
CA CYS A 48 11.60 15.00 -1.62
C CYS A 48 13.01 14.80 -2.17
N VAL A 49 13.16 13.97 -3.19
CA VAL A 49 14.48 13.49 -3.66
C VAL A 49 14.49 13.42 -5.18
N GLU A 50 15.64 13.69 -5.80
CA GLU A 50 15.84 13.40 -7.22
C GLU A 50 16.55 12.06 -7.40
N VAL A 51 16.04 11.24 -8.31
CA VAL A 51 16.48 9.85 -8.48
C VAL A 51 16.92 9.60 -9.92
N GLY A 52 18.11 9.01 -10.08
CA GLY A 52 18.57 8.41 -11.32
C GLY A 52 18.68 6.90 -11.17
N ARG A 53 18.13 6.11 -12.10
CA ARG A 53 18.01 4.64 -11.94
C ARG A 53 19.02 3.88 -12.81
N PHE A 54 19.57 2.79 -12.29
CA PHE A 54 20.45 1.86 -13.02
C PHE A 54 19.89 0.45 -13.07
N MET A 55 19.12 0.05 -12.05
CA MET A 55 18.42 -1.21 -12.00
C MET A 55 17.14 -1.04 -11.20
N THR A 56 16.01 -1.40 -11.79
CA THR A 56 14.70 -1.44 -11.13
C THR A 56 14.40 -2.86 -10.68
N ASP A 57 13.66 -3.03 -9.60
CA ASP A 57 13.20 -4.34 -9.12
C ASP A 57 11.70 -4.30 -8.86
N ILE A 58 10.95 -3.94 -9.90
CA ILE A 58 9.49 -4.07 -9.87
C ILE A 58 9.23 -5.58 -9.93
N GLN A 59 8.96 -6.18 -11.08
CA GLN A 59 8.66 -7.63 -11.17
C GLN A 59 9.88 -8.52 -10.94
N GLU A 60 11.01 -8.10 -11.47
CA GLU A 60 12.30 -8.75 -11.38
C GLU A 60 13.39 -7.68 -11.61
N PRO A 61 14.67 -7.98 -11.37
CA PRO A 61 15.75 -7.03 -11.56
C PRO A 61 15.93 -6.73 -13.04
N VAL A 62 15.63 -5.50 -13.44
CA VAL A 62 15.78 -5.03 -14.82
C VAL A 62 16.73 -3.84 -14.83
N GLN A 63 17.85 -3.99 -15.51
CA GLN A 63 18.79 -2.90 -15.76
C GLN A 63 18.15 -1.85 -16.68
N VAL A 64 18.36 -0.58 -16.35
CA VAL A 64 17.90 0.58 -17.10
C VAL A 64 19.06 1.56 -17.28
N ASN A 65 19.00 2.44 -18.29
CA ASN A 65 20.11 3.35 -18.61
C ASN A 65 21.44 2.62 -18.85
N ARG A 66 21.39 1.58 -19.71
CA ARG A 66 22.47 0.60 -19.92
C ARG A 66 23.85 1.17 -20.22
N HIS A 67 23.91 2.26 -20.97
CA HIS A 67 25.16 2.95 -21.31
C HIS A 67 25.95 3.41 -20.08
N ALA A 68 25.29 3.60 -18.93
CA ALA A 68 25.95 3.87 -17.65
C ALA A 68 25.83 2.71 -16.65
N SER A 69 24.72 1.95 -16.65
CA SER A 69 24.49 0.89 -15.67
C SER A 69 25.45 -0.29 -15.82
N ASP A 70 25.85 -0.65 -17.04
CA ASP A 70 26.68 -1.83 -17.28
C ASP A 70 28.03 -1.69 -16.58
N GLU A 71 28.68 -0.53 -16.74
CA GLU A 71 29.94 -0.24 -16.06
C GLU A 71 29.76 -0.06 -14.56
N LEU A 72 28.73 0.69 -14.14
CA LEU A 72 28.47 0.94 -12.71
C LEU A 72 28.27 -0.38 -11.95
N LEU A 73 27.44 -1.28 -12.48
CA LEU A 73 27.14 -2.57 -11.86
C LEU A 73 28.34 -3.52 -11.93
N SER A 74 29.24 -3.38 -12.91
CA SER A 74 30.49 -4.14 -12.95
C SER A 74 31.45 -3.78 -11.80
N ILE A 75 31.39 -2.53 -11.31
CA ILE A 75 32.21 -2.06 -10.18
C ILE A 75 31.60 -2.54 -8.86
N VAL A 76 30.35 -2.14 -8.57
CA VAL A 76 29.69 -2.46 -7.29
C VAL A 76 29.34 -3.95 -7.16
N GLY A 77 29.13 -4.64 -8.27
CA GLY A 77 28.87 -6.08 -8.34
C GLY A 77 30.11 -6.91 -8.68
N SER A 78 31.32 -6.34 -8.61
CA SER A 78 32.55 -7.08 -8.90
C SER A 78 32.74 -8.25 -7.91
N PRO A 79 33.46 -9.33 -8.28
CA PRO A 79 33.72 -10.46 -7.38
C PRO A 79 34.45 -10.05 -6.08
N LYS A 80 35.22 -8.95 -6.11
CA LYS A 80 35.83 -8.34 -4.92
C LYS A 80 34.76 -7.80 -3.97
N MET A 81 33.83 -7.00 -4.51
CA MET A 81 32.78 -6.37 -3.70
C MET A 81 31.74 -7.37 -3.21
N MET A 82 31.32 -8.32 -4.06
CA MET A 82 30.34 -9.34 -3.65
C MET A 82 30.84 -10.20 -2.49
N ARG A 83 32.10 -10.66 -2.53
CA ARG A 83 32.71 -11.40 -1.42
C ARG A 83 32.78 -10.57 -0.14
N PHE A 84 33.15 -9.30 -0.26
CA PHE A 84 33.16 -8.38 0.87
C PHE A 84 31.76 -8.24 1.51
N TYR A 85 30.71 -8.12 0.71
CA TYR A 85 29.34 -8.07 1.24
C TYR A 85 28.93 -9.38 1.91
N GLU A 86 29.29 -10.52 1.33
CA GLU A 86 29.03 -11.84 1.91
C GLU A 86 29.70 -11.99 3.28
N GLU A 87 30.96 -11.54 3.42
CA GLU A 87 31.69 -11.52 4.69
C GLU A 87 31.04 -10.58 5.73
N VAL A 88 30.65 -9.36 5.34
CA VAL A 88 30.01 -8.39 6.25
C VAL A 88 28.66 -8.88 6.76
N LEU A 89 27.86 -9.47 5.86
CA LEU A 89 26.51 -9.96 6.15
C LEU A 89 26.50 -11.38 6.74
N GLY A 90 27.59 -12.13 6.61
CA GLY A 90 27.70 -13.52 7.07
C GLY A 90 26.81 -14.48 6.30
N VAL A 91 26.61 -14.22 5.00
CA VAL A 91 25.77 -15.05 4.11
C VAL A 91 26.39 -15.14 2.73
N ASP A 92 26.21 -16.28 2.06
CA ASP A 92 26.68 -16.49 0.69
C ASP A 92 25.53 -16.38 -0.34
N GLY A 93 25.91 -16.21 -1.61
CA GLY A 93 25.01 -16.24 -2.75
C GLY A 93 24.25 -14.93 -2.92
N LEU A 94 24.94 -13.81 -2.69
CA LEU A 94 24.34 -12.49 -2.84
C LEU A 94 24.20 -12.08 -4.32
N CYS A 95 23.19 -11.28 -4.60
CA CYS A 95 22.96 -10.59 -5.86
C CYS A 95 22.46 -9.18 -5.62
N ILE A 96 22.74 -8.28 -6.56
CA ILE A 96 22.17 -6.92 -6.59
C ILE A 96 20.85 -6.98 -7.35
N ARG A 97 19.79 -6.47 -6.73
CA ARG A 97 18.44 -6.48 -7.32
C ARG A 97 17.96 -5.12 -7.81
N ARG A 98 18.38 -4.05 -7.13
CA ARG A 98 17.97 -2.68 -7.43
C ARG A 98 19.16 -1.76 -7.20
N CYS A 99 19.29 -0.73 -8.04
CA CYS A 99 20.37 0.25 -7.95
C CYS A 99 19.93 1.62 -8.49
N GLN A 100 20.16 2.66 -7.71
CA GLN A 100 19.82 4.04 -8.06
C GLN A 100 20.72 5.05 -7.36
N VAL A 101 20.85 6.25 -7.91
CA VAL A 101 21.45 7.41 -7.24
C VAL A 101 20.35 8.33 -6.73
N ASN A 102 20.51 8.80 -5.50
CA ASN A 102 19.63 9.75 -4.83
C ASN A 102 20.38 11.08 -4.62
N VAL A 103 19.75 12.19 -4.98
CA VAL A 103 20.24 13.55 -4.78
C VAL A 103 19.24 14.33 -3.92
N CYS A 104 19.68 14.74 -2.74
CA CYS A 104 18.92 15.57 -1.80
C CYS A 104 19.59 16.95 -1.67
N GLY A 105 18.95 17.99 -2.21
CA GLY A 105 19.32 19.39 -1.96
C GLY A 105 18.68 19.95 -0.69
N GLN A 106 18.81 21.25 -0.43
CA GLN A 106 18.19 21.88 0.74
C GLN A 106 16.66 21.61 0.81
N GLY A 107 16.18 21.20 1.99
CA GLY A 107 14.79 20.80 2.25
C GLY A 107 14.40 19.41 1.72
N SER A 108 15.28 18.74 0.97
CA SER A 108 15.07 17.39 0.46
C SER A 108 15.30 16.35 1.56
N PHE A 109 14.51 15.27 1.55
CA PHE A 109 14.52 14.21 2.55
C PHE A 109 14.02 12.88 1.95
N VAL A 110 14.26 11.78 2.67
CA VAL A 110 13.62 10.48 2.43
C VAL A 110 12.87 10.12 3.71
N GLY A 111 11.56 9.91 3.61
CA GLY A 111 10.72 9.68 4.78
C GLY A 111 11.00 8.34 5.47
N PRO A 112 10.46 8.14 6.69
CA PRO A 112 10.54 6.85 7.38
C PRO A 112 9.90 5.72 6.58
N HIS A 113 10.63 4.63 6.38
CA HIS A 113 10.16 3.45 5.65
C HIS A 113 10.91 2.16 6.04
N LEU A 114 10.43 1.02 5.54
CA LEU A 114 11.11 -0.27 5.53
C LEU A 114 11.45 -0.67 4.10
N ASP A 115 12.68 -1.10 3.85
CA ASP A 115 13.10 -1.56 2.51
C ASP A 115 12.39 -2.86 2.12
N THR A 116 12.05 -3.70 3.10
CA THR A 116 11.32 -4.95 2.89
C THR A 116 9.91 -4.74 2.34
N ASP A 117 9.33 -3.54 2.51
CA ASP A 117 8.03 -3.20 1.91
C ASP A 117 8.15 -3.11 0.38
N SER A 118 9.35 -2.82 -0.12
CA SER A 118 9.65 -2.82 -1.56
C SER A 118 9.94 -4.23 -2.11
N ASN A 119 10.68 -5.05 -1.35
CA ASN A 119 10.94 -6.46 -1.66
C ASN A 119 11.29 -7.22 -0.35
N PRO A 120 10.51 -8.24 0.06
CA PRO A 120 10.74 -8.98 1.29
C PRO A 120 12.06 -9.77 1.30
N ASP A 121 12.70 -9.93 0.14
CA ASP A 121 13.97 -10.65 -0.01
C ASP A 121 15.20 -9.76 0.12
N TYR A 122 15.02 -8.45 0.27
CA TYR A 122 16.14 -7.57 0.52
C TYR A 122 16.72 -7.86 1.90
N LEU A 123 18.03 -8.09 1.94
CA LEU A 123 18.78 -8.31 3.17
C LEU A 123 19.41 -7.02 3.67
N SER A 124 19.98 -6.25 2.76
CA SER A 124 20.75 -5.06 3.11
C SER A 124 20.71 -4.01 2.00
N PRO A 125 20.43 -2.73 2.32
CA PRO A 125 20.82 -1.64 1.47
C PRO A 125 22.32 -1.36 1.68
N VAL A 126 23.01 -1.06 0.58
CA VAL A 126 24.35 -0.49 0.59
C VAL A 126 24.26 0.92 0.05
N VAL A 127 24.71 1.88 0.85
CA VAL A 127 24.69 3.31 0.55
C VAL A 127 26.13 3.80 0.38
N LEU A 128 26.48 4.25 -0.83
CA LEU A 128 27.76 4.87 -1.13
C LEU A 128 27.59 6.39 -1.16
N GLN A 129 28.26 7.10 -0.27
CA GLN A 129 28.09 8.53 -0.07
C GLN A 129 29.17 9.33 -0.84
N PHE A 130 28.78 10.08 -1.87
CA PHE A 130 29.73 10.82 -2.72
C PHE A 130 30.06 12.23 -2.20
N SER A 131 29.11 12.87 -1.52
CA SER A 131 29.28 14.23 -1.00
C SER A 131 29.68 14.23 0.47
N GLY A 132 30.55 15.16 0.87
CA GLY A 132 30.93 15.40 2.28
C GLY A 132 30.46 16.76 2.83
N ASP A 133 30.22 17.74 1.97
CA ASP A 133 29.93 19.12 2.36
C ASP A 133 28.42 19.38 2.41
N TYR A 134 27.72 18.77 3.38
CA TYR A 134 26.29 18.98 3.63
C TYR A 134 25.96 18.99 5.13
N GLU A 135 24.91 19.71 5.52
CA GLU A 135 24.32 19.71 6.87
C GLU A 135 22.90 19.12 6.84
N GLY A 136 22.41 18.58 7.96
CA GLY A 136 21.22 17.71 7.96
C GLY A 136 21.48 16.44 7.14
N GLY A 137 20.46 15.78 6.60
CA GLY A 137 20.67 14.61 5.73
C GLY A 137 21.22 13.37 6.45
N ASP A 138 21.07 13.28 7.77
CA ASP A 138 21.49 12.12 8.56
C ASP A 138 20.68 10.88 8.15
N TYR A 139 21.35 9.74 8.03
CA TYR A 139 20.69 8.44 7.92
C TYR A 139 20.31 7.99 9.33
N VAL A 140 19.01 7.83 9.61
CA VAL A 140 18.51 7.52 10.95
C VAL A 140 17.81 6.18 10.92
N VAL A 141 18.26 5.24 11.74
CA VAL A 141 17.62 3.93 11.93
C VAL A 141 16.86 3.91 13.26
N HIS A 142 15.66 3.35 13.25
CA HIS A 142 14.74 3.36 14.38
C HIS A 142 14.66 1.98 15.01
N HIS A 143 15.60 1.68 15.92
CA HIS A 143 15.57 0.41 16.65
C HIS A 143 14.50 0.42 17.73
N SER A 144 13.72 -0.66 17.81
CA SER A 144 12.71 -0.86 18.85
C SER A 144 13.29 -0.89 20.27
N ARG A 145 14.57 -1.27 20.44
CA ARG A 145 15.23 -1.39 21.75
C ARG A 145 16.22 -0.28 22.07
N LEU A 146 16.98 0.19 21.07
CA LEU A 146 18.04 1.19 21.25
C LEU A 146 17.57 2.61 20.99
N GLY A 147 16.35 2.78 20.48
CA GLY A 147 15.86 4.07 19.98
C GLY A 147 16.52 4.46 18.66
N PRO A 148 16.31 5.72 18.21
CA PRO A 148 16.87 6.21 16.96
C PRO A 148 18.40 6.35 17.03
N GLN A 149 19.11 5.70 16.10
CA GLN A 149 20.55 5.90 15.91
C GLN A 149 20.80 6.71 14.65
N ARG A 150 21.69 7.71 14.74
CA ARG A 150 21.97 8.66 13.66
C ARG A 150 23.37 8.44 13.09
N TYR A 151 23.45 8.32 11.76
CA TYR A 151 24.69 8.17 11.03
C TYR A 151 24.90 9.36 10.11
N ARG A 152 25.95 10.13 10.39
CA ARG A 152 26.49 11.16 9.49
C ARG A 152 27.53 10.50 8.59
N VAL A 153 27.13 10.14 7.38
CA VAL A 153 28.01 9.43 6.45
C VAL A 153 28.91 10.43 5.71
N GLY A 154 30.22 10.24 5.81
CA GLY A 154 31.24 11.10 5.19
C GLY A 154 31.38 10.89 3.68
N ARG A 155 32.22 11.71 3.05
CA ARG A 155 32.57 11.55 1.63
C ARG A 155 33.34 10.25 1.41
N ASN A 156 32.98 9.52 0.36
CA ASN A 156 33.54 8.22 -0.02
C ASN A 156 33.42 7.15 1.08
N ALA A 157 32.43 7.31 1.95
CA ALA A 157 32.07 6.32 2.97
C ALA A 157 30.93 5.42 2.49
N MET A 158 30.88 4.22 3.05
CA MET A 158 29.89 3.19 2.75
C MET A 158 29.08 2.88 4.01
N LEU A 159 27.76 2.91 3.91
CA LEU A 159 26.87 2.46 4.96
C LEU A 159 26.18 1.17 4.51
N ILE A 160 26.19 0.16 5.37
CA ILE A 160 25.52 -1.14 5.17
C ILE A 160 24.57 -1.33 6.34
N SER A 161 23.28 -1.47 6.06
CA SER A 161 22.23 -1.62 7.07
C SER A 161 21.44 -2.91 6.88
N ARG A 162 20.47 -3.19 7.75
CA ARG A 162 19.48 -4.25 7.54
C ARG A 162 18.20 -3.65 7.00
N CYS A 163 17.63 -4.29 5.98
CA CYS A 163 16.39 -3.84 5.35
C CYS A 163 15.15 -3.94 6.25
N ASP A 164 15.20 -4.77 7.30
CA ASP A 164 14.09 -5.02 8.22
C ASP A 164 14.04 -4.05 9.41
N ILE A 165 14.80 -2.95 9.34
CA ILE A 165 14.87 -1.90 10.35
C ILE A 165 14.32 -0.60 9.76
N PRO A 166 13.29 0.03 10.36
CA PRO A 166 12.74 1.27 9.83
C PRO A 166 13.80 2.36 9.84
N HIS A 167 13.90 3.13 8.76
CA HIS A 167 14.91 4.18 8.66
C HIS A 167 14.44 5.34 7.77
N GLU A 168 15.16 6.46 7.86
CA GLU A 168 14.89 7.67 7.09
C GLU A 168 16.18 8.42 6.75
N VAL A 169 16.09 9.39 5.84
CA VAL A 169 17.11 10.42 5.65
C VAL A 169 16.51 11.76 6.02
N THR A 170 17.00 12.36 7.09
CA THR A 170 16.47 13.63 7.61
C THR A 170 16.65 14.77 6.58
N PRO A 171 15.87 15.87 6.68
CA PRO A 171 16.01 16.98 5.77
C PRO A 171 17.43 17.53 5.68
N VAL A 172 17.93 17.74 4.46
CA VAL A 172 19.20 18.44 4.23
C VAL A 172 18.97 19.93 4.50
N THR A 173 19.73 20.51 5.41
CA THR A 173 19.60 21.93 5.79
C THR A 173 20.56 22.83 5.01
N ARG A 174 21.69 22.29 4.54
CA ARG A 174 22.67 23.00 3.71
C ARG A 174 23.40 22.03 2.78
N GLY A 175 23.76 22.51 1.58
CA GLY A 175 24.55 21.75 0.62
C GLY A 175 23.72 20.73 -0.15
N VAL A 176 24.40 19.72 -0.71
CA VAL A 176 23.77 18.64 -1.49
C VAL A 176 24.30 17.30 -1.00
N ARG A 177 23.39 16.41 -0.63
CA ARG A 177 23.68 15.02 -0.29
C ARG A 177 23.44 14.14 -1.53
N LYS A 178 24.50 13.59 -2.11
CA LYS A 178 24.44 12.65 -3.24
C LYS A 178 24.94 11.26 -2.81
N SER A 179 24.12 10.24 -3.02
CA SER A 179 24.47 8.86 -2.65
C SER A 179 23.97 7.84 -3.68
N LEU A 180 24.78 6.83 -3.99
CA LEU A 180 24.32 5.63 -4.68
C LEU A 180 23.74 4.65 -3.66
N VAL A 181 22.59 4.07 -3.95
CA VAL A 181 21.94 3.05 -3.12
C VAL A 181 21.64 1.83 -3.96
N PHE A 182 22.00 0.65 -3.45
CA PHE A 182 21.63 -0.62 -4.08
C PHE A 182 21.31 -1.67 -3.02
N PHE A 183 20.54 -2.68 -3.44
CA PHE A 183 19.92 -3.64 -2.52
C PHE A 183 20.44 -5.05 -2.81
N LEU A 184 20.94 -5.68 -1.75
CA LEU A 184 21.48 -7.04 -1.78
C LEU A 184 20.39 -8.03 -1.37
N SER A 185 20.34 -9.16 -2.06
CA SER A 185 19.44 -10.28 -1.78
C SER A 185 20.12 -11.61 -2.08
N ARG A 186 19.64 -12.70 -1.49
CA ARG A 186 19.99 -14.08 -1.92
C ARG A 186 19.05 -14.62 -3.01
N HIS A 187 17.96 -13.91 -3.29
CA HIS A 187 17.01 -14.29 -4.31
C HIS A 187 17.28 -13.47 -5.57
N SER A 188 17.67 -14.12 -6.68
CA SER A 188 17.91 -13.46 -7.97
C SER A 188 16.69 -13.49 -8.91
N GLY A 189 15.66 -14.27 -8.57
CA GLY A 189 14.47 -14.48 -9.39
C GLY A 189 13.49 -13.32 -9.36
N LYS A 190 12.21 -13.61 -9.55
CA LYS A 190 11.13 -12.60 -9.47
C LYS A 190 11.06 -12.04 -8.05
N ASN A 191 10.82 -10.74 -7.92
CA ASN A 191 10.62 -10.11 -6.62
C ASN A 191 9.49 -10.84 -5.88
N ARG A 192 9.77 -11.45 -4.71
CA ARG A 192 8.80 -12.28 -4.00
C ARG A 192 7.76 -11.49 -3.22
N ARG A 193 7.88 -10.16 -3.18
CA ARG A 193 6.71 -9.29 -2.96
C ARG A 193 5.58 -9.72 -3.88
N TRP A 194 5.93 -10.13 -5.11
CA TRP A 194 5.00 -10.69 -6.08
C TRP A 194 4.93 -12.23 -6.17
N ALA A 195 5.66 -12.99 -5.35
CA ALA A 195 5.67 -14.46 -5.41
C ALA A 195 4.96 -15.11 -4.22
N GLN A 196 4.74 -14.38 -3.11
CA GLN A 196 3.71 -14.74 -2.14
C GLN A 196 2.28 -14.59 -2.71
N ASN A 197 2.18 -14.13 -3.96
CA ASN A 197 1.07 -14.44 -4.83
C ASN A 197 1.07 -15.94 -5.13
N GLY A 198 0.43 -16.72 -4.25
CA GLY A 198 -0.19 -17.95 -4.70
C GLY A 198 -0.97 -17.60 -5.98
N ASN A 199 -0.64 -18.29 -7.07
CA ASN A 199 -1.23 -18.11 -8.39
C ASN A 199 -2.70 -17.71 -8.27
N PHE A 200 -3.02 -16.44 -8.50
CA PHE A 200 -4.37 -16.08 -8.89
C PHE A 200 -4.50 -16.49 -10.37
N GLN A 201 -4.56 -17.80 -10.60
CA GLN A 201 -5.21 -18.29 -11.80
C GLN A 201 -6.70 -18.30 -11.48
N VAL A 202 -7.41 -17.24 -11.87
CA VAL A 202 -8.73 -17.52 -12.46
C VAL A 202 -8.38 -18.19 -13.78
N SER A 203 -8.14 -19.51 -13.74
CA SER A 203 -8.31 -20.26 -14.97
C SER A 203 -9.76 -19.99 -15.38
N GLN A 204 -9.99 -19.65 -16.64
CA GLN A 204 -11.34 -19.60 -17.19
C GLN A 204 -12.07 -20.96 -17.02
N ASP A 205 -11.37 -22.00 -16.55
CA ASP A 205 -11.84 -23.34 -16.23
C ASP A 205 -12.13 -23.62 -14.73
N MET A 206 -11.98 -22.67 -13.79
CA MET A 206 -12.20 -22.92 -12.34
C MET A 206 -13.28 -22.04 -11.67
N SER A 207 -14.12 -21.33 -12.44
CA SER A 207 -15.39 -20.79 -11.91
C SER A 207 -16.43 -21.90 -11.87
N GLY A 208 -16.72 -22.43 -10.68
CA GLY A 208 -17.81 -23.38 -10.48
C GLY A 208 -19.09 -22.66 -10.07
N LYS A 209 -20.20 -22.86 -10.77
CA LYS A 209 -21.53 -22.42 -10.28
C LYS A 209 -21.72 -22.94 -8.86
N ALA A 210 -21.98 -22.03 -7.92
CA ALA A 210 -22.49 -22.39 -6.61
C ALA A 210 -24.02 -22.39 -6.67
N GLU A 211 -24.66 -23.31 -5.94
CA GLU A 211 -26.12 -23.43 -5.90
C GLU A 211 -26.71 -22.61 -4.74
N GLY A 212 -27.90 -22.04 -4.94
CA GLY A 212 -28.59 -21.27 -3.92
C GLY A 212 -28.20 -19.79 -3.91
N TYR A 213 -27.78 -19.27 -2.76
CA TYR A 213 -27.49 -17.85 -2.53
C TYR A 213 -26.09 -17.43 -2.99
N TRP A 214 -25.08 -18.28 -2.77
CA TRP A 214 -23.74 -18.10 -3.34
C TRP A 214 -23.78 -18.55 -4.80
N LYS A 215 -23.48 -17.65 -5.74
CA LYS A 215 -23.62 -17.86 -7.19
C LYS A 215 -22.33 -18.31 -7.85
N ASP A 216 -21.21 -17.88 -7.29
CA ASP A 216 -19.90 -18.13 -7.86
C ASP A 216 -18.86 -18.29 -6.75
N ARG A 217 -17.74 -18.94 -7.08
CA ARG A 217 -16.64 -19.19 -6.16
C ARG A 217 -15.29 -18.98 -6.85
N CYS A 218 -14.28 -18.58 -6.08
CA CYS A 218 -12.91 -18.41 -6.54
C CYS A 218 -11.94 -18.78 -5.42
N GLU A 219 -10.85 -19.47 -5.75
CA GLU A 219 -9.76 -19.71 -4.82
C GLU A 219 -8.77 -18.53 -4.84
N ALA A 220 -8.26 -18.15 -3.67
CA ALA A 220 -7.30 -17.06 -3.48
C ALA A 220 -6.25 -17.45 -2.43
N GLY A 221 -5.28 -18.28 -2.84
CA GLY A 221 -4.32 -18.89 -1.91
C GLY A 221 -5.01 -19.91 -1.01
N ASP A 222 -4.84 -19.79 0.31
CA ASP A 222 -5.51 -20.64 1.30
C ASP A 222 -6.97 -20.25 1.58
N LEU A 223 -7.52 -19.31 0.81
CA LEU A 223 -8.86 -18.76 0.99
C LEU A 223 -9.79 -19.17 -0.14
N GLU A 224 -11.05 -19.44 0.21
CA GLU A 224 -12.15 -19.54 -0.76
C GLU A 224 -12.96 -18.25 -0.71
N LEU A 225 -13.14 -17.60 -1.85
CA LEU A 225 -14.04 -16.48 -2.01
C LEU A 225 -15.38 -16.98 -2.56
N LEU A 226 -16.48 -16.54 -1.95
CA LEU A 226 -17.84 -16.83 -2.42
C LEU A 226 -18.57 -15.54 -2.76
N TYR A 227 -19.18 -15.49 -3.94
CA TYR A 227 -19.90 -14.33 -4.46
C TYR A 227 -21.42 -14.56 -4.44
N SER A 228 -22.18 -13.51 -4.14
CA SER A 228 -23.64 -13.46 -4.26
C SER A 228 -24.09 -12.16 -4.92
N ASP A 229 -25.19 -12.23 -5.67
CA ASP A 229 -25.92 -11.07 -6.22
C ASP A 229 -27.06 -10.60 -5.28
N GLY A 230 -27.00 -10.98 -4.00
CA GLY A 230 -28.01 -10.71 -2.97
C GLY A 230 -29.30 -11.54 -3.12
N LYS A 231 -29.39 -12.41 -4.13
CA LYS A 231 -30.60 -13.15 -4.49
C LYS A 231 -30.45 -14.66 -4.35
N GLY A 232 -31.58 -15.34 -4.21
CA GLY A 232 -31.65 -16.81 -4.17
C GLY A 232 -31.97 -17.37 -2.78
N HIS A 233 -32.08 -18.69 -2.73
CA HIS A 233 -32.43 -19.41 -1.52
C HIS A 233 -31.22 -19.47 -0.56
N VAL A 234 -31.46 -19.16 0.72
CA VAL A 234 -30.47 -19.19 1.79
C VAL A 234 -30.87 -20.29 2.75
N GLN A 235 -29.94 -21.18 3.10
CA GLN A 235 -30.20 -22.20 4.11
C GLN A 235 -30.40 -21.54 5.49
N PRO A 236 -31.30 -22.07 6.35
CA PRO A 236 -31.48 -21.55 7.69
C PRO A 236 -30.14 -21.49 8.45
N GLY A 237 -29.85 -20.34 9.06
CA GLY A 237 -28.64 -20.15 9.87
C GLY A 237 -27.38 -19.70 9.11
N THR A 238 -27.36 -19.70 7.77
CA THR A 238 -26.17 -19.29 6.99
C THR A 238 -25.66 -17.88 7.36
N PHE A 239 -26.55 -16.89 7.43
CA PHE A 239 -26.14 -15.53 7.80
C PHE A 239 -25.69 -15.43 9.26
N ASN A 240 -26.36 -16.14 10.17
CA ASN A 240 -25.93 -16.20 11.56
C ASN A 240 -24.53 -16.82 11.70
N GLN A 241 -24.21 -17.84 10.90
CA GLN A 241 -22.86 -18.42 10.88
C GLN A 241 -21.82 -17.40 10.41
N VAL A 242 -22.07 -16.69 9.30
CA VAL A 242 -21.18 -15.61 8.82
C VAL A 242 -20.95 -14.55 9.90
N ILE A 243 -22.00 -14.10 10.56
CA ILE A 243 -21.93 -13.09 11.64
C ILE A 243 -21.14 -13.64 12.84
N ASN A 244 -21.41 -14.88 13.24
CA ASN A 244 -20.73 -15.53 14.38
C ASN A 244 -19.24 -15.69 14.10
N ASP A 245 -18.87 -16.13 12.91
CA ASP A 245 -17.48 -16.29 12.51
C ASP A 245 -16.75 -14.93 12.51
N LEU A 246 -17.34 -13.90 11.91
CA LEU A 246 -16.74 -12.56 11.92
C LEU A 246 -16.58 -12.02 13.34
N GLN A 247 -17.56 -12.22 14.23
CA GLN A 247 -17.48 -11.81 15.63
C GLN A 247 -16.37 -12.56 16.40
N GLU A 248 -16.23 -13.86 16.18
CA GLU A 248 -15.18 -14.69 16.79
C GLU A 248 -13.78 -14.28 16.31
N GLN A 249 -13.66 -13.97 15.02
CA GLN A 249 -12.39 -13.62 14.37
C GLN A 249 -11.99 -12.14 14.54
N MET A 250 -12.86 -11.32 15.13
CA MET A 250 -12.64 -9.89 15.37
C MET A 250 -13.05 -9.54 16.81
N PRO A 251 -12.37 -10.09 17.85
CA PRO A 251 -12.79 -9.94 19.24
C PRO A 251 -12.78 -8.49 19.74
N GLY A 252 -11.95 -7.60 19.15
CA GLY A 252 -11.95 -6.16 19.45
C GLY A 252 -13.12 -5.38 18.82
N PHE A 253 -14.06 -6.06 18.17
CA PHE A 253 -15.13 -5.47 17.36
C PHE A 253 -16.50 -5.97 17.81
N ASN A 254 -17.51 -5.11 17.74
CA ASN A 254 -18.91 -5.51 17.94
C ASN A 254 -19.60 -5.77 16.59
N ALA A 255 -19.13 -6.81 15.89
CA ALA A 255 -19.70 -7.21 14.61
C ALA A 255 -21.19 -7.54 14.75
N ARG A 256 -21.60 -8.19 15.85
CA ARG A 256 -23.01 -8.53 16.07
C ARG A 256 -23.93 -7.30 16.11
N GLN A 257 -23.59 -6.27 16.89
CA GLN A 257 -24.38 -5.02 16.93
C GLN A 257 -24.53 -4.41 15.52
N TYR A 258 -23.46 -4.45 14.73
CA TYR A 258 -23.47 -3.94 13.36
C TYR A 258 -24.52 -4.61 12.48
N PHE A 259 -24.58 -5.94 12.53
CA PHE A 259 -25.52 -6.73 11.72
C PHE A 259 -26.95 -6.68 12.29
N ASP A 260 -27.11 -6.63 13.61
CA ASP A 260 -28.42 -6.52 14.25
C ASP A 260 -29.12 -5.19 13.89
N ASN A 261 -28.35 -4.10 13.75
CA ASN A 261 -28.86 -2.81 13.30
C ASN A 261 -29.21 -2.79 11.80
N GLN A 262 -28.78 -3.79 11.03
CA GLN A 262 -28.97 -3.87 9.58
C GLN A 262 -29.40 -5.29 9.17
N PRO A 263 -30.60 -5.73 9.57
CA PRO A 263 -31.01 -7.15 9.48
C PRO A 263 -31.13 -7.68 8.04
N ASN A 264 -31.34 -6.79 7.07
CA ASN A 264 -31.49 -7.16 5.66
C ASN A 264 -30.21 -6.97 4.84
N ILE A 265 -29.07 -6.71 5.49
CA ILE A 265 -27.85 -6.27 4.80
C ILE A 265 -27.32 -7.25 3.75
N PHE A 266 -27.51 -8.56 3.96
CA PHE A 266 -27.14 -9.54 2.96
C PHE A 266 -28.00 -9.45 1.69
N ARG A 267 -29.25 -8.95 1.79
CA ARG A 267 -30.18 -8.84 0.64
C ARG A 267 -30.30 -7.45 0.06
N ASP A 268 -29.96 -6.42 0.83
CA ASP A 268 -30.08 -5.01 0.40
C ASP A 268 -28.94 -4.56 -0.53
N TYR A 269 -27.90 -5.38 -0.69
CA TYR A 269 -26.73 -5.12 -1.52
C TYR A 269 -26.78 -5.94 -2.82
N ASP A 270 -26.33 -5.30 -3.90
CA ASP A 270 -26.38 -5.88 -5.25
C ASP A 270 -25.30 -6.95 -5.45
N HIS A 271 -24.17 -6.80 -4.75
CA HIS A 271 -23.04 -7.73 -4.82
C HIS A 271 -22.46 -7.93 -3.43
N LEU A 272 -22.20 -9.18 -3.06
CA LEU A 272 -21.52 -9.54 -1.82
C LEU A 272 -20.44 -10.57 -2.11
N VAL A 273 -19.29 -10.42 -1.44
CA VAL A 273 -18.22 -11.41 -1.45
C VAL A 273 -17.80 -11.70 -0.02
N ILE A 274 -17.80 -12.97 0.36
CA ILE A 274 -17.16 -13.44 1.60
C ILE A 274 -15.88 -14.18 1.28
N ALA A 275 -14.96 -14.19 2.23
CA ALA A 275 -13.79 -15.06 2.22
C ALA A 275 -13.87 -16.05 3.36
N ARG A 276 -13.56 -17.31 3.06
CA ARG A 276 -13.52 -18.43 4.00
C ARG A 276 -12.13 -19.03 4.06
N LEU A 277 -11.75 -19.52 5.23
CA LEU A 277 -10.64 -20.47 5.39
C LEU A 277 -11.23 -21.88 5.30
N PRO A 278 -11.04 -22.63 4.19
CA PRO A 278 -11.66 -23.93 4.00
C PRO A 278 -11.25 -24.95 5.07
N GLN A 279 -10.02 -24.85 5.57
CA GLN A 279 -9.49 -25.74 6.60
C GLN A 279 -10.17 -25.56 7.97
N GLU A 280 -10.64 -24.35 8.27
CA GLU A 280 -11.32 -24.02 9.54
C GLU A 280 -12.86 -23.98 9.37
N ASP A 281 -13.36 -24.04 8.13
CA ASP A 281 -14.76 -23.77 7.77
C ASP A 281 -15.26 -22.38 8.24
N LYS A 282 -14.34 -21.41 8.42
CA LYS A 282 -14.61 -20.10 9.01
C LYS A 282 -14.64 -18.96 8.01
N THR A 283 -15.63 -18.07 8.14
CA THR A 283 -15.64 -16.79 7.42
C THR A 283 -14.66 -15.80 8.06
N VAL A 284 -13.74 -15.26 7.25
CA VAL A 284 -12.67 -14.35 7.69
C VAL A 284 -12.70 -12.98 7.01
N GLY A 285 -13.56 -12.81 6.00
CA GLY A 285 -13.72 -11.53 5.32
C GLY A 285 -15.11 -11.38 4.70
N LEU A 286 -15.56 -10.13 4.59
CA LEU A 286 -16.80 -9.75 3.92
C LEU A 286 -16.63 -8.36 3.28
N VAL A 287 -17.10 -8.21 2.06
CA VAL A 287 -17.35 -6.92 1.41
C VAL A 287 -18.67 -6.98 0.64
N GLY A 288 -19.37 -5.86 0.54
CA GLY A 288 -20.52 -5.76 -0.34
C GLY A 288 -20.61 -4.41 -1.02
N THR A 289 -21.33 -4.36 -2.14
CA THR A 289 -21.56 -3.14 -2.90
C THR A 289 -22.97 -3.00 -3.42
N ARG A 290 -23.35 -1.74 -3.63
CA ARG A 290 -24.66 -1.36 -4.10
C ARG A 290 -24.55 -0.20 -5.07
N TRP A 291 -25.28 -0.28 -6.17
CA TRP A 291 -25.43 0.80 -7.12
C TRP A 291 -26.47 1.80 -6.62
N PHE A 292 -26.11 3.08 -6.66
CA PHE A 292 -27.02 4.20 -6.47
C PHE A 292 -27.17 4.94 -7.80
N LYS A 293 -28.40 5.34 -8.13
CA LYS A 293 -28.72 6.02 -9.38
C LYS A 293 -29.77 7.11 -9.18
N GLU A 294 -29.52 8.28 -9.77
CA GLU A 294 -30.46 9.39 -9.89
C GLU A 294 -30.28 10.06 -11.27
N GLY A 295 -31.22 9.82 -12.18
CA GLY A 295 -31.12 10.32 -13.56
C GLY A 295 -29.88 9.78 -14.28
N ASP A 296 -29.00 10.69 -14.70
CA ASP A 296 -27.72 10.42 -15.35
C ASP A 296 -26.57 10.15 -14.36
N PHE A 297 -26.82 10.36 -13.05
CA PHE A 297 -25.86 10.08 -12.00
C PHE A 297 -25.92 8.64 -11.57
N SER A 298 -24.77 7.99 -11.49
CA SER A 298 -24.65 6.72 -10.78
C SER A 298 -23.30 6.58 -10.11
N PHE A 299 -23.29 5.90 -8.98
CA PHE A 299 -22.05 5.51 -8.30
C PHE A 299 -22.19 4.13 -7.67
N LEU A 300 -21.06 3.44 -7.56
CA LEU A 300 -20.96 2.19 -6.83
C LEU A 300 -20.56 2.52 -5.40
N TYR A 301 -21.40 2.15 -4.45
CA TYR A 301 -21.10 2.30 -3.03
C TYR A 301 -20.44 1.02 -2.50
N ILE A 302 -19.24 1.15 -1.96
CA ILE A 302 -18.58 0.09 -1.20
C ILE A 302 -18.98 0.16 0.26
N TRP A 303 -19.63 -0.92 0.70
CA TRP A 303 -19.96 -1.17 2.08
C TRP A 303 -18.85 -1.93 2.80
N THR A 304 -18.74 -1.62 4.10
CA THR A 304 -17.72 -2.04 5.06
C THR A 304 -17.02 -3.34 4.70
N ALA A 305 -15.71 -3.25 4.50
CA ALA A 305 -14.85 -4.42 4.51
C ALA A 305 -14.64 -4.87 5.96
N MET A 306 -15.23 -6.00 6.36
CA MET A 306 -14.93 -6.66 7.63
C MET A 306 -13.86 -7.70 7.39
N ILE A 307 -12.77 -7.62 8.15
CA ILE A 307 -11.58 -8.46 7.95
C ILE A 307 -11.09 -8.94 9.32
N SER A 308 -11.05 -10.26 9.45
CA SER A 308 -10.49 -10.99 10.60
C SER A 308 -9.08 -10.51 10.91
N GLU A 309 -8.77 -10.43 12.20
CA GLU A 309 -7.43 -10.05 12.67
C GLU A 309 -6.35 -11.01 12.18
N LYS A 310 -6.66 -12.31 12.04
CA LYS A 310 -5.72 -13.35 11.57
C LYS A 310 -5.19 -13.10 10.16
N VAL A 311 -5.98 -12.41 9.34
CA VAL A 311 -5.68 -12.20 7.91
C VAL A 311 -5.49 -10.71 7.58
N ARG A 312 -5.35 -9.85 8.61
CA ARG A 312 -4.92 -8.46 8.41
C ARG A 312 -3.47 -8.43 7.92
N GLY A 313 -3.16 -7.45 7.07
CA GLY A 313 -1.86 -7.36 6.42
C GLY A 313 -1.65 -8.34 5.28
N THR A 314 -2.61 -9.23 5.01
CA THR A 314 -2.61 -10.09 3.81
C THR A 314 -3.27 -9.38 2.62
N HIS A 315 -3.19 -9.98 1.43
CA HIS A 315 -3.83 -9.48 0.21
C HIS A 315 -5.36 -9.68 0.19
N LEU A 316 -6.00 -10.17 1.27
CA LEU A 316 -7.43 -10.50 1.27
C LEU A 316 -8.35 -9.32 0.92
N VAL A 317 -8.17 -8.14 1.54
CA VAL A 317 -8.98 -6.94 1.25
C VAL A 317 -8.96 -6.62 -0.25
N ARG A 318 -7.78 -6.74 -0.83
CA ARG A 318 -7.55 -6.47 -2.24
C ARG A 318 -8.23 -7.50 -3.13
N ASN A 319 -8.12 -8.79 -2.80
CA ASN A 319 -8.74 -9.86 -3.56
C ASN A 319 -10.27 -9.77 -3.52
N LEU A 320 -10.83 -9.48 -2.34
CA LEU A 320 -12.25 -9.20 -2.15
C LEU A 320 -12.71 -8.03 -3.02
N LEU A 321 -12.01 -6.89 -2.94
CA LEU A 321 -12.37 -5.70 -3.72
C LEU A 321 -12.21 -5.93 -5.22
N ALA A 322 -11.13 -6.55 -5.69
CA ALA A 322 -10.89 -6.79 -7.10
C ALA A 322 -11.97 -7.70 -7.70
N TRP A 323 -12.28 -8.81 -7.03
CA TRP A 323 -13.29 -9.75 -7.53
C TRP A 323 -14.70 -9.18 -7.43
N MET A 324 -15.02 -8.47 -6.34
CA MET A 324 -16.27 -7.74 -6.23
C MET A 324 -16.42 -6.71 -7.36
N MET A 325 -15.38 -5.91 -7.64
CA MET A 325 -15.42 -4.87 -8.67
C MET A 325 -15.65 -5.48 -10.05
N GLU A 326 -15.03 -6.61 -10.35
CA GLU A 326 -15.37 -7.34 -11.57
C GLU A 326 -16.85 -7.68 -11.64
N LYS A 327 -17.39 -8.33 -10.61
CA LYS A 327 -18.81 -8.73 -10.60
C LYS A 327 -19.75 -7.53 -10.71
N ALA A 328 -19.42 -6.44 -10.02
CA ALA A 328 -20.20 -5.22 -10.00
C ALA A 328 -20.15 -4.44 -11.32
N THR A 329 -19.16 -4.69 -12.18
CA THR A 329 -18.95 -3.96 -13.44
C THR A 329 -19.30 -4.73 -14.69
N GLN A 330 -19.63 -6.02 -14.57
CA GLN A 330 -20.08 -6.83 -15.69
C GLN A 330 -21.30 -6.17 -16.36
N GLY A 331 -21.12 -5.67 -17.59
CA GLY A 331 -22.17 -5.01 -18.38
C GLY A 331 -22.29 -3.49 -18.21
N HIS A 332 -21.30 -2.80 -17.64
CA HIS A 332 -21.31 -1.34 -17.46
C HIS A 332 -20.22 -0.62 -18.27
N ASP A 333 -20.63 0.25 -19.21
CA ASP A 333 -19.74 1.05 -20.07
C ASP A 333 -19.68 2.52 -19.60
N ALA A 334 -19.05 2.81 -18.46
CA ALA A 334 -18.88 4.19 -17.99
C ALA A 334 -17.68 4.37 -17.05
N PRO A 335 -17.06 5.57 -17.00
CA PRO A 335 -16.22 5.91 -15.86
C PRO A 335 -17.09 5.87 -14.60
N MET A 336 -16.59 5.18 -13.58
CA MET A 336 -17.37 4.87 -12.39
C MET A 336 -16.97 5.79 -11.25
N LEU A 337 -17.95 6.46 -10.65
CA LEU A 337 -17.77 7.07 -9.34
C LEU A 337 -17.85 5.96 -8.28
N LEU A 338 -16.78 5.80 -7.51
CA LEU A 338 -16.69 4.83 -6.42
C LEU A 338 -16.75 5.58 -5.10
N ALA A 339 -17.72 5.26 -4.25
CA ALA A 339 -17.91 5.93 -2.97
C ALA A 339 -17.94 4.94 -1.81
N SER A 340 -17.55 5.40 -0.63
CA SER A 340 -17.69 4.67 0.63
C SER A 340 -17.82 5.64 1.81
N LYS A 341 -18.25 5.14 2.96
CA LYS A 341 -18.23 5.88 4.22
C LYS A 341 -17.52 5.06 5.27
N THR A 342 -16.65 5.72 6.03
CA THR A 342 -15.92 5.07 7.11
C THR A 342 -15.73 5.99 8.29
N TYR A 343 -15.77 5.44 9.48
CA TYR A 343 -15.37 6.11 10.73
C TYR A 343 -14.03 5.55 11.23
N SER A 344 -13.45 4.56 10.54
CA SER A 344 -12.14 3.99 10.84
C SER A 344 -11.04 4.68 10.02
N PRO A 345 -9.99 5.24 10.67
CA PRO A 345 -8.86 5.84 9.97
C PRO A 345 -8.05 4.80 9.19
N VAL A 346 -8.01 3.55 9.66
CA VAL A 346 -7.39 2.42 8.94
C VAL A 346 -8.08 2.22 7.59
N ALA A 347 -9.40 2.06 7.58
CA ALA A 347 -10.16 1.85 6.33
C ALA A 347 -10.08 3.06 5.40
N PHE A 348 -10.09 4.27 5.95
CA PHE A 348 -9.88 5.50 5.18
C PHE A 348 -8.53 5.50 4.47
N ARG A 349 -7.45 5.21 5.21
CA ARG A 349 -6.09 5.15 4.66
C ARG A 349 -5.99 4.06 3.60
N THR A 350 -6.53 2.86 3.86
CA THR A 350 -6.54 1.75 2.88
C THR A 350 -7.22 2.16 1.58
N PHE A 351 -8.38 2.80 1.63
CA PHE A 351 -9.08 3.28 0.44
C PHE A 351 -8.27 4.37 -0.28
N MET A 352 -7.86 5.41 0.44
CA MET A 352 -7.20 6.57 -0.16
C MET A 352 -5.81 6.24 -0.73
N SER A 353 -5.03 5.39 -0.06
CA SER A 353 -3.76 4.89 -0.61
C SER A 353 -3.99 3.95 -1.78
N GLY A 354 -4.90 2.99 -1.64
CA GLY A 354 -5.16 2.00 -2.69
C GLY A 354 -5.57 2.65 -4.01
N MET A 355 -6.47 3.63 -3.96
CA MET A 355 -6.96 4.32 -5.16
C MET A 355 -5.93 5.24 -5.81
N ARG A 356 -4.94 5.77 -5.07
CA ARG A 356 -3.85 6.61 -5.63
C ARG A 356 -2.96 5.85 -6.61
N PHE A 357 -2.83 4.53 -6.45
CA PHE A 357 -1.98 3.70 -7.30
C PHE A 357 -2.70 3.19 -8.56
N VAL A 358 -3.99 3.46 -8.71
CA VAL A 358 -4.75 3.07 -9.91
C VAL A 358 -4.54 4.15 -10.98
N PRO A 359 -3.90 3.82 -12.12
CA PRO A 359 -3.63 4.82 -13.15
C PRO A 359 -4.93 5.45 -13.67
N GLY A 360 -4.95 6.76 -13.83
CA GLY A 360 -6.11 7.50 -14.34
C GLY A 360 -7.23 7.72 -13.33
N VAL A 361 -7.04 7.37 -12.05
CA VAL A 361 -7.97 7.79 -10.99
C VAL A 361 -7.88 9.29 -10.78
N GLU A 362 -9.06 9.92 -10.71
CA GLU A 362 -9.21 11.35 -10.46
C GLU A 362 -10.20 11.61 -9.32
N GLY A 363 -10.23 12.85 -8.84
CA GLY A 363 -11.27 13.30 -7.91
C GLY A 363 -11.31 12.56 -6.57
N LEU A 364 -10.13 12.23 -6.02
CA LEU A 364 -10.02 11.69 -4.67
C LEU A 364 -10.55 12.71 -3.65
N TYR A 365 -11.57 12.31 -2.90
CA TYR A 365 -12.23 13.12 -1.88
C TYR A 365 -12.35 12.35 -0.57
N PRO A 366 -12.18 13.01 0.60
CA PRO A 366 -11.73 14.39 0.76
C PRO A 366 -10.20 14.46 0.65
N ASP A 367 -9.68 15.59 0.20
CA ASP A 367 -8.27 15.91 0.41
C ASP A 367 -8.08 16.44 1.83
N ILE A 368 -7.65 15.55 2.74
CA ILE A 368 -7.47 15.88 4.17
C ILE A 368 -6.35 16.88 4.44
N ARG A 369 -5.52 17.18 3.43
CA ARG A 369 -4.45 18.19 3.51
C ARG A 369 -4.94 19.59 3.14
N SER A 370 -6.12 19.70 2.54
CA SER A 370 -6.72 20.98 2.16
C SER A 370 -7.74 21.44 3.18
N GLU A 371 -7.77 22.74 3.47
CA GLU A 371 -8.82 23.34 4.30
C GLU A 371 -10.16 23.46 3.57
N ARG A 372 -10.13 23.51 2.23
CA ARG A 372 -11.32 23.58 1.37
C ARG A 372 -11.24 22.59 0.23
N GLN A 373 -12.35 21.93 -0.06
CA GLN A 373 -12.41 20.98 -1.17
C GLN A 373 -12.71 21.70 -2.47
N LYS A 374 -12.29 21.09 -3.59
CA LYS A 374 -12.58 21.67 -4.91
C LYS A 374 -14.10 21.71 -5.13
N PRO A 375 -14.67 22.81 -5.67
CA PRO A 375 -16.12 22.96 -5.83
C PRO A 375 -16.79 21.80 -6.57
N GLU A 376 -16.12 21.24 -7.59
CA GLU A 376 -16.60 20.10 -8.36
C GLU A 376 -16.71 18.82 -7.53
N LEU A 377 -15.77 18.59 -6.59
CA LEU A 377 -15.81 17.45 -5.68
C LEU A 377 -16.86 17.65 -4.59
N VAL A 378 -17.05 18.88 -4.10
CA VAL A 378 -18.14 19.21 -3.18
C VAL A 378 -19.51 18.94 -3.81
N GLU A 379 -19.69 19.29 -5.08
CA GLU A 379 -20.95 19.00 -5.79
C GLU A 379 -21.18 17.50 -5.97
N GLN A 380 -20.13 16.74 -6.31
CA GLN A 380 -20.22 15.27 -6.35
C GLN A 380 -20.55 14.69 -4.97
N ALA A 381 -19.93 15.19 -3.91
CA ALA A 381 -20.21 14.80 -2.53
C ALA A 381 -21.69 15.04 -2.18
N ARG A 382 -22.26 16.20 -2.54
CA ARG A 382 -23.68 16.52 -2.33
C ARG A 382 -24.62 15.55 -3.03
N ARG A 383 -24.31 15.17 -4.27
CA ARG A 383 -25.10 14.19 -5.03
C ARG A 383 -25.02 12.80 -4.39
N ILE A 384 -23.83 12.38 -3.94
CA ILE A 384 -23.64 11.10 -3.23
C ILE A 384 -24.43 11.08 -1.92
N THR A 385 -24.28 12.08 -1.06
CA THR A 385 -24.91 12.09 0.27
C THR A 385 -26.42 12.25 0.21
N ARG A 386 -26.97 12.91 -0.81
CA ARG A 386 -28.42 12.94 -1.07
C ARG A 386 -28.99 11.54 -1.27
N LEU A 387 -28.25 10.64 -1.93
CA LEU A 387 -28.70 9.26 -2.16
C LEU A 387 -28.34 8.32 -1.00
N LEU A 388 -27.19 8.50 -0.35
CA LEU A 388 -26.73 7.63 0.74
C LEU A 388 -27.36 7.95 2.10
N CYS A 389 -27.50 9.23 2.42
CA CYS A 389 -27.90 9.68 3.75
C CYS A 389 -28.58 11.06 3.69
N PRO A 390 -29.74 11.18 3.03
CA PRO A 390 -30.41 12.46 2.74
C PRO A 390 -30.80 13.28 3.98
N LYS A 391 -30.84 12.66 5.16
CA LYS A 391 -31.27 13.28 6.41
C LYS A 391 -30.09 13.71 7.31
N LEU A 392 -28.86 13.37 6.94
CA LEU A 392 -27.69 13.67 7.76
C LEU A 392 -27.05 14.98 7.32
N GLU A 393 -26.54 15.72 8.31
CA GLU A 393 -25.70 16.89 8.06
C GLU A 393 -24.32 16.46 7.56
N VAL A 394 -23.77 17.21 6.61
CA VAL A 394 -22.47 16.92 6.00
C VAL A 394 -21.63 18.20 5.96
N ASP A 395 -20.46 18.14 6.57
CA ASP A 395 -19.40 19.12 6.39
C ASP A 395 -18.62 18.76 5.12
N TYR A 396 -18.95 19.41 4.00
CA TYR A 396 -18.39 19.08 2.69
C TYR A 396 -16.95 19.52 2.48
N ASP A 397 -16.43 20.47 3.28
CA ASP A 397 -15.02 20.85 3.22
C ASP A 397 -14.13 19.82 3.94
N ARG A 398 -14.73 19.02 4.83
CA ARG A 398 -14.09 17.92 5.55
C ARG A 398 -14.61 16.54 5.12
N GLY A 399 -15.59 16.45 4.24
CA GLY A 399 -16.26 15.18 3.93
C GLY A 399 -16.83 14.45 5.15
N VAL A 400 -17.12 15.16 6.25
CA VAL A 400 -17.60 14.55 7.50
C VAL A 400 -19.12 14.49 7.46
N VAL A 401 -19.66 13.28 7.49
CA VAL A 401 -21.09 12.98 7.67
C VAL A 401 -21.37 12.88 9.17
N ARG A 402 -22.05 13.91 9.70
CA ARG A 402 -22.35 14.00 11.13
C ARG A 402 -23.34 12.92 11.53
N GLU A 403 -23.07 12.29 12.66
CA GLU A 403 -23.90 11.22 13.24
C GLU A 403 -24.08 9.98 12.31
N GLY A 404 -23.30 9.87 11.24
CA GLY A 404 -23.40 8.79 10.26
C GLY A 404 -23.17 7.39 10.82
N GLN A 405 -22.53 7.28 11.98
CA GLN A 405 -22.25 6.00 12.63
C GLN A 405 -23.35 5.56 13.60
N ILE A 406 -24.19 6.47 14.11
CA ILE A 406 -25.19 6.18 15.16
C ILE A 406 -26.19 5.12 14.70
N GLY A 407 -26.70 5.27 13.47
CA GLY A 407 -27.66 4.32 12.90
C GLY A 407 -27.05 3.04 12.36
N VAL A 408 -25.71 2.91 12.39
CA VAL A 408 -24.98 1.78 11.83
C VAL A 408 -24.46 0.88 12.95
N ALA A 409 -23.50 1.37 13.73
CA ALA A 409 -22.90 0.61 14.84
C ALA A 409 -22.16 1.56 15.80
N PRO A 410 -22.86 2.18 16.77
CA PRO A 410 -22.28 3.19 17.65
C PRO A 410 -21.14 2.63 18.53
N ASP A 411 -21.17 1.33 18.85
CA ASP A 411 -20.18 0.66 19.70
C ASP A 411 -19.38 -0.39 18.93
N PHE A 412 -19.17 -0.21 17.62
CA PHE A 412 -18.42 -1.19 16.82
C PHE A 412 -16.98 -1.40 17.32
N PHE A 413 -16.37 -0.36 17.89
CA PHE A 413 -15.11 -0.44 18.63
C PHE A 413 -15.38 -0.10 20.09
N PRO A 414 -15.72 -1.10 20.93
CA PRO A 414 -16.13 -0.84 22.31
C PRO A 414 -15.05 -0.12 23.13
N GLU A 415 -13.80 -0.58 23.00
CA GLU A 415 -12.67 -0.06 23.75
C GLU A 415 -12.15 1.25 23.16
N SER A 416 -11.51 1.18 21.98
CA SER A 416 -10.93 2.33 21.31
C SER A 416 -10.88 2.14 19.80
N MET A 417 -10.98 3.25 19.07
CA MET A 417 -10.84 3.24 17.61
C MET A 417 -9.36 3.02 17.25
N PRO A 418 -9.04 2.03 16.39
CA PRO A 418 -7.66 1.78 16.00
C PRO A 418 -7.11 2.95 15.18
N LEU A 419 -5.86 3.30 15.44
CA LEU A 419 -5.12 4.28 14.64
C LEU A 419 -4.67 3.65 13.32
N SER A 420 -4.53 4.48 12.29
CA SER A 420 -4.01 4.06 10.98
C SER A 420 -2.49 3.94 10.95
N GLY A 421 -1.79 4.54 11.92
CA GLY A 421 -0.33 4.65 11.90
C GLY A 421 0.18 5.77 10.99
N HIS A 422 -0.72 6.48 10.30
CA HIS A 422 -0.39 7.64 9.47
C HIS A 422 -0.77 8.92 10.21
N ALA A 423 0.25 9.67 10.67
CA ALA A 423 0.07 10.81 11.56
C ALA A 423 -0.94 11.85 11.05
N GLU A 424 -0.93 12.19 9.77
CA GLU A 424 -1.89 13.17 9.21
C GLU A 424 -3.33 12.64 9.22
N THR A 425 -3.51 11.34 8.91
CA THR A 425 -4.84 10.72 8.90
C THR A 425 -5.38 10.61 10.31
N ASP A 426 -4.55 10.19 11.26
CA ASP A 426 -4.93 10.04 12.65
C ASP A 426 -5.25 11.41 13.28
N ALA A 427 -4.43 12.43 13.00
CA ALA A 427 -4.70 13.80 13.41
C ALA A 427 -5.99 14.36 12.79
N TYR A 428 -6.24 14.06 11.51
CA TYR A 428 -7.48 14.45 10.83
C TYR A 428 -8.72 13.88 11.52
N PHE A 429 -8.71 12.56 11.78
CA PHE A 429 -9.81 11.87 12.46
C PHE A 429 -10.01 12.43 13.87
N GLN A 430 -8.94 12.57 14.64
CA GLN A 430 -9.00 13.10 16.01
C GLN A 430 -9.53 14.55 16.07
N ARG A 431 -9.17 15.39 15.09
CA ARG A 431 -9.54 16.81 15.08
C ARG A 431 -10.97 17.05 14.59
N HIS A 432 -11.50 16.20 13.71
CA HIS A 432 -12.71 16.52 12.95
C HIS A 432 -13.89 15.59 13.19
N LEU A 433 -13.64 14.39 13.71
CA LEU A 433 -14.67 13.37 13.90
C LEU A 433 -14.85 13.04 15.37
N SER A 434 -16.11 12.81 15.75
CA SER A 434 -16.46 12.06 16.96
C SER A 434 -16.70 10.59 16.62
N ARG A 435 -16.87 9.74 17.64
CA ARG A 435 -17.27 8.32 17.46
C ARG A 435 -18.62 8.15 16.71
N LYS A 436 -19.42 9.22 16.64
CA LYS A 436 -20.72 9.22 15.99
C LYS A 436 -20.63 9.55 14.50
N ASP A 437 -19.52 10.10 14.04
CA ASP A 437 -19.38 10.62 12.69
C ASP A 437 -18.77 9.59 11.73
N GLN A 438 -18.98 9.79 10.43
CA GLN A 438 -18.27 9.07 9.37
C GLN A 438 -17.61 10.09 8.42
N VAL A 439 -16.58 9.67 7.70
CA VAL A 439 -16.03 10.38 6.54
C VAL A 439 -16.56 9.72 5.27
N LEU A 440 -17.15 10.52 4.40
CA LEU A 440 -17.42 10.17 3.01
C LEU A 440 -16.10 10.20 2.26
N MET A 441 -15.80 9.11 1.54
CA MET A 441 -14.67 9.03 0.64
C MET A 441 -15.11 8.58 -0.74
N PHE A 442 -14.57 9.17 -1.80
CA PHE A 442 -14.84 8.73 -3.17
C PHE A 442 -13.70 9.04 -4.13
N CYS A 443 -13.74 8.40 -5.29
CA CYS A 443 -12.89 8.70 -6.44
C CYS A 443 -13.63 8.42 -7.75
N THR A 444 -13.16 9.04 -8.83
CA THR A 444 -13.60 8.73 -10.20
C THR A 444 -12.61 7.78 -10.84
N LEU A 445 -13.12 6.65 -11.31
CA LEU A 445 -12.35 5.63 -12.01
C LEU A 445 -12.34 5.91 -13.53
N PRO A 446 -11.24 5.65 -14.24
CA PRO A 446 -11.12 5.92 -15.67
C PRO A 446 -12.04 5.01 -16.50
N ARG A 447 -12.32 5.43 -17.74
CA ARG A 447 -13.01 4.58 -18.74
C ARG A 447 -12.18 3.34 -19.05
N GLY A 448 -12.86 2.22 -19.28
CA GLY A 448 -12.17 0.96 -19.58
C GLY A 448 -11.49 0.34 -18.35
N LEU A 449 -11.83 0.80 -17.14
CA LEU A 449 -11.36 0.16 -15.92
C LEU A 449 -11.68 -1.34 -15.93
N HIS A 450 -12.73 -1.83 -16.60
CA HIS A 450 -12.97 -3.29 -16.77
C HIS A 450 -11.82 -4.01 -17.49
N ALA A 451 -11.26 -3.42 -18.56
CA ALA A 451 -10.08 -3.96 -19.24
C ALA A 451 -8.84 -3.85 -18.35
N MET A 452 -8.72 -2.73 -17.63
CA MET A 452 -7.69 -2.54 -16.62
C MET A 452 -7.92 -3.35 -15.34
N LEU A 453 -9.10 -3.91 -15.06
CA LEU A 453 -9.45 -4.76 -13.91
C LEU A 453 -9.13 -6.21 -14.21
N GLY A 454 -9.23 -6.61 -15.47
CA GLY A 454 -8.58 -7.81 -16.01
C GLY A 454 -7.05 -7.70 -16.00
N GLU A 455 -6.49 -6.51 -16.28
CA GLU A 455 -5.04 -6.28 -16.17
C GLU A 455 -4.57 -5.97 -14.74
N LEU A 456 -5.37 -5.32 -13.90
CA LEU A 456 -5.24 -5.19 -12.43
C LEU A 456 -5.48 -6.57 -11.82
N ARG A 457 -6.22 -7.50 -12.42
CA ARG A 457 -6.19 -8.89 -11.97
C ARG A 457 -4.80 -9.48 -12.14
N VAL A 458 -4.02 -9.08 -13.14
CA VAL A 458 -2.62 -9.51 -13.37
C VAL A 458 -1.64 -8.63 -12.59
N LEU A 459 -1.91 -7.34 -12.43
CA LEU A 459 -1.17 -6.35 -11.64
C LEU A 459 -1.55 -6.35 -10.15
N LEU A 460 -2.56 -7.13 -9.74
CA LEU A 460 -3.05 -7.29 -8.38
C LEU A 460 -3.10 -8.75 -7.91
N SER A 461 -2.90 -9.71 -8.81
CA SER A 461 -2.29 -10.99 -8.49
C SER A 461 -0.78 -11.00 -8.71
N ALA A 462 -0.24 -9.90 -9.21
CA ALA A 462 1.15 -9.55 -9.10
C ALA A 462 1.27 -8.25 -8.30
N LYS A 463 0.71 -8.13 -7.07
CA LYS A 463 1.36 -7.29 -6.04
C LYS A 463 1.26 -7.74 -4.58
#